data_AF-A0A2R5L0I0-F1
#
_entry.id   AF-A0A2R5L0I0-F1
#
_cell.length_a   1.000
_cell.length_b   1.000
_cell.length_c   1.000
_cell.angle_alpha   90.00
_cell.angle_beta   90.00
_cell.angle_gamma   90.00
#
_symmetry.space_group_name_H-M   'P 1'
#
loop_
_entity.id
_entity.type
_entity.pdbx_description
1 polymer ?
#
loop_
_entity_poly.entity_id
_entity_poly.type
_entity_poly.pdbx_seq_one_letter_code
_entity_poly.pdbx_strand_id
1 'polypeptide(L)'
;VCLSEQQQEDVAECKTTSSSESYRDRLLRFDRILCDVPCSGDGTIRKSSKQHWLKWNSQRGNGLHGLQLQIAVRGVQLLKDDGRMVYSTCSFNPIENEAVVSALLTQFKGSLELIDMSSSLPKLIRSSGFSTWKVNDLDGKWYSSFDEVPKNRKKKLPKSMFPPENVNDFHLDRCMRLLPHQQDTGGFFVAVFQKSPKLKPAKTSNDSEMVLDSESKSD
;
A
#
# COMPACT_ATOMS: atom_id res chain seq x y z
N VAL A 1 -45.83 -0.98 29.32
CA VAL A 1 -45.66 -2.31 29.95
C VAL A 1 -45.40 -3.27 28.79
N CYS A 2 -44.13 -3.49 28.37
CA CYS A 2 -43.23 -4.54 28.88
C CYS A 2 -43.97 -5.90 28.92
N LEU A 3 -43.63 -6.99 28.21
CA LEU A 3 -42.35 -7.59 27.80
C LEU A 3 -42.71 -8.74 26.81
N SER A 4 -42.07 -8.84 25.64
CA SER A 4 -40.96 -9.76 25.29
C SER A 4 -41.33 -11.25 25.14
N GLU A 5 -41.34 -11.74 23.90
CA GLU A 5 -41.07 -13.15 23.58
C GLU A 5 -39.78 -13.20 22.75
N GLN A 6 -38.78 -13.84 23.34
CA GLN A 6 -37.42 -13.99 22.84
C GLN A 6 -37.37 -15.11 21.82
N GLN A 7 -36.72 -14.87 20.68
CA GLN A 7 -36.19 -15.93 19.84
C GLN A 7 -34.96 -16.52 20.52
N GLN A 8 -34.94 -17.85 20.56
CA GLN A 8 -33.88 -18.68 21.12
C GLN A 8 -32.76 -18.79 20.07
N GLU A 9 -31.64 -18.10 20.28
CA GLU A 9 -30.40 -18.34 19.56
C GLU A 9 -29.54 -19.32 20.37
N ASP A 10 -29.12 -20.40 19.72
CA ASP A 10 -28.18 -21.38 20.27
C ASP A 10 -26.81 -20.72 20.54
N VAL A 11 -26.62 -20.25 21.76
CA VAL A 11 -25.32 -19.83 22.26
C VAL A 11 -24.49 -21.09 22.47
N ALA A 12 -23.54 -21.34 21.57
CA ALA A 12 -22.48 -22.32 21.77
C ALA A 12 -21.64 -21.91 22.98
N GLU A 13 -21.89 -22.57 24.10
CA GLU A 13 -21.19 -22.39 25.36
C GLU A 13 -19.73 -22.88 25.22
N CYS A 14 -18.81 -21.95 24.96
CA CYS A 14 -17.38 -22.23 24.90
C CYS A 14 -16.85 -22.46 26.32
N LYS A 15 -16.87 -23.73 26.77
CA LYS A 15 -16.23 -24.17 28.02
C LYS A 15 -14.74 -23.85 27.95
N THR A 16 -14.32 -22.83 28.70
CA THR A 16 -12.91 -22.48 28.88
C THR A 16 -12.24 -23.53 29.77
N THR A 17 -11.69 -24.56 29.15
CA THR A 17 -10.68 -25.40 29.80
C THR A 17 -9.39 -24.61 29.93
N SER A 18 -8.91 -24.48 31.16
CA SER A 18 -7.67 -23.85 31.56
C SER A 18 -6.46 -24.46 30.84
N SER A 19 -6.01 -23.82 29.77
CA SER A 19 -4.66 -23.99 29.22
C SER A 19 -4.17 -22.64 28.71
N SER A 20 -3.64 -21.84 29.64
CA SER A 20 -3.08 -20.51 29.40
C SER A 20 -1.69 -20.60 28.77
N GLU A 21 -1.58 -21.14 27.56
CA GLU A 21 -0.30 -21.21 26.86
C GLU A 21 -0.47 -21.14 25.32
N SER A 22 0.13 -20.10 24.73
CA SER A 22 0.47 -19.97 23.29
C SER A 22 -0.64 -19.77 22.25
N TYR A 23 -1.46 -18.72 22.39
CA TYR A 23 -2.23 -18.16 21.24
C TYR A 23 -1.74 -16.80 20.76
N ARG A 24 -0.81 -16.14 21.47
CA ARG A 24 -0.33 -14.79 21.15
C ARG A 24 0.80 -14.74 20.12
N ASP A 25 1.39 -15.87 19.71
CA ASP A 25 2.71 -15.83 19.03
C ASP A 25 2.79 -16.48 17.65
N ARG A 26 1.66 -16.87 17.03
CA ARG A 26 1.66 -17.20 15.59
C ARG A 26 1.05 -16.05 14.82
N LEU A 27 1.92 -15.12 14.39
CA LEU A 27 1.56 -14.16 13.35
C LEU A 27 1.00 -14.95 12.15
N LEU A 28 -0.31 -14.81 11.91
CA LEU A 28 -0.96 -15.41 10.75
C LEU A 28 -0.33 -14.82 9.49
N ARG A 29 0.26 -15.69 8.67
CA ARG A 29 0.82 -15.33 7.37
C ARG A 29 0.00 -15.93 6.24
N PHE A 30 -0.04 -15.24 5.11
CA PHE A 30 -0.85 -15.63 3.95
C PHE A 30 0.02 -15.98 2.74
N ASP A 31 -0.43 -16.94 1.94
CA ASP A 31 0.24 -17.34 0.69
C ASP A 31 0.03 -16.30 -0.42
N ARG A 32 -1.13 -15.64 -0.41
CA ARG A 32 -1.54 -14.64 -1.41
C ARG A 32 -2.23 -13.48 -0.73
N ILE A 33 -1.91 -12.26 -1.13
CA ILE A 33 -2.53 -11.03 -0.62
C ILE A 33 -2.92 -10.14 -1.81
N LEU A 34 -4.14 -9.61 -1.78
CA LEU A 34 -4.60 -8.57 -2.69
C LEU A 34 -4.74 -7.27 -1.90
N CYS A 35 -3.96 -6.27 -2.26
CA CYS A 35 -3.99 -4.91 -1.74
C CYS A 35 -4.69 -4.00 -2.74
N ASP A 36 -6.02 -4.00 -2.72
CA ASP A 36 -6.82 -3.00 -3.41
C ASP A 36 -6.96 -1.76 -2.52
N VAL A 37 -6.09 -0.78 -2.76
CA VAL A 37 -5.92 0.34 -1.83
C VAL A 37 -6.82 1.53 -2.16
N PRO A 38 -7.27 2.32 -1.17
CA PRO A 38 -8.04 3.53 -1.44
C PRO A 38 -7.22 4.50 -2.31
N CYS A 39 -7.81 4.91 -3.43
CA CYS A 39 -7.20 5.72 -4.50
C CYS A 39 -7.97 7.03 -4.74
N SER A 40 -7.34 7.98 -5.44
CA SER A 40 -8.00 9.21 -5.88
C SER A 40 -9.15 8.95 -6.85
N GLY A 41 -9.08 7.85 -7.62
CA GLY A 41 -10.13 7.37 -8.52
C GLY A 41 -10.20 8.10 -9.86
N ASP A 42 -9.12 8.75 -10.30
CA ASP A 42 -9.07 9.38 -11.63
C ASP A 42 -9.15 8.37 -12.79
N GLY A 43 -8.86 7.08 -12.54
CA GLY A 43 -9.10 5.99 -13.49
C GLY A 43 -10.58 5.62 -13.67
N THR A 44 -11.48 6.04 -12.79
CA THR A 44 -12.91 5.66 -12.81
C THR A 44 -13.83 6.77 -13.30
N ILE A 45 -13.30 7.85 -13.88
CA ILE A 45 -14.07 9.00 -14.37
C ILE A 45 -15.23 8.59 -15.30
N ARG A 46 -15.10 7.52 -16.09
CA ARG A 46 -16.23 7.03 -16.92
C ARG A 46 -17.43 6.54 -16.11
N LYS A 47 -17.20 5.89 -14.97
CA LYS A 47 -18.24 5.29 -14.11
C LYS A 47 -18.89 6.32 -13.18
N SER A 48 -18.06 7.19 -12.60
CA SER A 48 -18.48 8.14 -11.56
C SER A 48 -18.07 9.58 -11.94
N SER A 49 -18.37 9.95 -13.18
CA SER A 49 -17.90 11.19 -13.84
C SER A 49 -18.16 12.43 -13.01
N LYS A 50 -19.38 12.64 -12.53
CA LYS A 50 -19.76 13.85 -11.78
C LYS A 50 -18.96 14.02 -10.48
N GLN A 51 -18.65 12.92 -9.78
CA GLN A 51 -17.99 12.98 -8.49
C GLN A 51 -16.47 13.17 -8.61
N HIS A 52 -15.84 12.44 -9.52
CA HIS A 52 -14.39 12.51 -9.70
C HIS A 52 -13.98 13.74 -10.51
N TRP A 53 -14.70 14.06 -11.59
CA TRP A 53 -14.35 15.18 -12.47
C TRP A 53 -14.33 16.53 -11.74
N LEU A 54 -15.39 16.84 -10.99
CA LEU A 54 -15.51 18.13 -10.30
C LEU A 54 -14.52 18.30 -9.13
N LYS A 55 -13.97 17.20 -8.62
CA LYS A 55 -13.08 17.20 -7.44
C LYS A 55 -11.65 16.77 -7.80
N TRP A 56 -11.35 16.63 -9.08
CA TRP A 56 -10.05 16.18 -9.56
C TRP A 56 -9.03 17.32 -9.43
N ASN A 57 -7.86 17.00 -8.88
CA ASN A 57 -6.68 17.85 -8.91
C ASN A 57 -5.42 16.97 -8.77
N SER A 58 -4.27 17.49 -9.20
CA SER A 58 -2.97 16.81 -9.17
C SER A 58 -2.52 16.39 -7.77
N GLN A 59 -2.94 17.12 -6.74
CA GLN A 59 -2.48 16.97 -5.35
C GLN A 59 -3.25 15.90 -4.59
N ARG A 60 -4.43 15.50 -5.07
CA ARG A 60 -5.35 14.58 -4.38
C ARG A 60 -4.67 13.25 -4.04
N GLY A 61 -3.84 12.73 -4.95
CA GLY A 61 -3.07 11.51 -4.73
C GLY A 61 -1.99 11.64 -3.65
N ASN A 62 -1.42 12.83 -3.45
CA ASN A 62 -0.34 13.04 -2.48
C ASN A 62 -0.80 12.75 -1.04
N GLY A 63 -2.05 13.08 -0.70
CA GLY A 63 -2.61 12.80 0.62
C GLY A 63 -2.82 11.31 0.90
N LEU A 64 -2.90 10.48 -0.13
CA LEU A 64 -3.16 9.03 -0.02
C LEU A 64 -1.88 8.19 -0.03
N HIS A 65 -0.79 8.71 -0.60
CA HIS A 65 0.48 7.99 -0.73
C HIS A 65 0.96 7.33 0.57
N GLY A 66 0.93 8.07 1.68
CA GLY A 66 1.37 7.55 2.99
C GLY A 66 0.50 6.38 3.46
N LEU A 67 -0.82 6.49 3.34
CA LEU A 67 -1.77 5.43 3.70
C LEU A 67 -1.60 4.20 2.80
N GLN A 68 -1.50 4.41 1.48
CA GLN A 68 -1.31 3.34 0.50
C GLN A 68 -0.01 2.57 0.77
N LEU A 69 1.08 3.28 1.07
CA LEU A 69 2.35 2.67 1.43
C LEU A 69 2.24 1.87 2.73
N GLN A 70 1.58 2.41 3.77
CA GLN A 70 1.35 1.68 5.02
C GLN A 70 0.57 0.38 4.82
N ILE A 71 -0.51 0.41 4.02
CA ILE A 71 -1.29 -0.78 3.70
C ILE A 71 -0.43 -1.81 2.97
N ALA A 72 0.33 -1.39 1.96
CA ALA A 72 1.16 -2.30 1.19
C ALA A 72 2.33 -2.87 2.01
N VAL A 73 2.97 -2.07 2.88
CA VAL A 73 3.98 -2.52 3.85
C VAL A 73 3.40 -3.61 4.75
N ARG A 74 2.19 -3.39 5.26
CA ARG A 74 1.52 -4.40 6.10
C ARG A 74 1.22 -5.67 5.31
N GLY A 75 0.81 -5.55 4.05
CA GLY A 75 0.64 -6.67 3.13
C GLY A 75 1.91 -7.52 3.01
N VAL A 76 3.07 -6.90 2.76
CA VAL A 76 4.36 -7.60 2.64
C VAL A 76 4.78 -8.28 3.96
N GLN A 77 4.50 -7.66 5.11
CA GLN A 77 4.80 -8.24 6.43
C GLN A 77 3.97 -9.51 6.72
N LEU A 78 2.70 -9.52 6.30
CA LEU A 78 1.79 -10.65 6.46
C LEU A 78 2.00 -11.74 5.40
N LEU A 79 2.77 -11.47 4.36
CA LEU A 79 3.04 -12.45 3.31
C LEU A 79 4.03 -13.52 3.80
N LYS A 80 3.71 -14.79 3.52
CA LYS A 80 4.65 -15.91 3.67
C LYS A 80 5.84 -15.74 2.73
N ASP A 81 6.93 -16.41 3.06
CA ASP A 81 8.07 -16.55 2.15
C ASP A 81 7.60 -17.32 0.90
N ASP A 82 8.04 -16.90 -0.28
CA ASP A 82 7.53 -17.34 -1.59
C ASP A 82 6.04 -17.01 -1.87
N GLY A 83 5.40 -16.23 -0.99
CA GLY A 83 4.06 -15.72 -1.21
C GLY A 83 4.03 -14.62 -2.28
N ARG A 84 2.84 -14.35 -2.84
CA ARG A 84 2.62 -13.28 -3.81
C ARG A 84 1.64 -12.22 -3.31
N MET A 85 1.98 -10.97 -3.53
CA MET A 85 1.12 -9.82 -3.23
C MET A 85 0.80 -9.07 -4.51
N VAL A 86 -0.48 -8.79 -4.74
CA VAL A 86 -0.94 -7.89 -5.80
C VAL A 86 -1.26 -6.55 -5.18
N TYR A 87 -0.63 -5.49 -5.66
CA TYR A 87 -0.99 -4.12 -5.34
C TYR A 87 -1.80 -3.55 -6.51
N SER A 88 -2.96 -2.98 -6.22
CA SER A 88 -3.80 -2.37 -7.23
C SER A 88 -4.37 -1.03 -6.81
N THR A 89 -4.51 -0.15 -7.80
CA THR A 89 -5.23 1.12 -7.67
C THR A 89 -6.11 1.35 -8.88
N CYS A 90 -7.13 2.17 -8.65
CA CYS A 90 -8.00 2.74 -9.67
C CYS A 90 -7.52 4.13 -10.15
N SER A 91 -6.22 4.41 -10.03
CA SER A 91 -5.63 5.73 -10.28
C SER A 91 -4.58 5.71 -11.40
N PHE A 92 -4.44 6.82 -12.14
CA PHE A 92 -3.33 6.99 -13.08
C PHE A 92 -2.13 7.72 -12.47
N ASN A 93 -2.29 8.31 -11.29
CA ASN A 93 -1.29 9.16 -10.66
C ASN A 93 -0.03 8.35 -10.29
N PRO A 94 1.17 8.70 -10.80
CA PRO A 94 2.40 7.99 -10.45
C PRO A 94 2.75 8.04 -8.96
N ILE A 95 2.26 9.05 -8.23
CA ILE A 95 2.47 9.17 -6.77
C ILE A 95 1.74 8.06 -6.00
N GLU A 96 0.58 7.65 -6.51
CA GLU A 96 -0.18 6.53 -5.94
C GLU A 96 0.33 5.19 -6.46
N ASN A 97 1.03 5.17 -7.59
CA ASN A 97 1.40 3.95 -8.30
C ASN A 97 2.91 3.67 -8.15
N GLU A 98 3.72 4.09 -9.12
CA GLU A 98 5.15 3.78 -9.18
C GLU A 98 5.93 4.30 -7.98
N ALA A 99 5.54 5.42 -7.39
CA ALA A 99 6.18 5.91 -6.18
C ALA A 99 5.99 4.93 -5.02
N VAL A 100 4.77 4.40 -4.82
CA VAL A 100 4.49 3.38 -3.79
C VAL A 100 5.27 2.09 -4.08
N VAL A 101 5.26 1.62 -5.33
CA VAL A 101 6.03 0.44 -5.76
C VAL A 101 7.52 0.62 -5.49
N SER A 102 8.11 1.75 -5.88
CA SER A 102 9.53 2.05 -5.67
C SER A 102 9.89 2.16 -4.18
N ALA A 103 8.99 2.74 -3.37
CA ALA A 103 9.18 2.86 -1.92
C ALA A 103 9.17 1.48 -1.25
N LEU A 104 8.25 0.59 -1.64
CA LEU A 104 8.21 -0.79 -1.16
C LEU A 104 9.47 -1.57 -1.54
N LEU A 105 9.90 -1.49 -2.80
CA LEU A 105 11.10 -2.19 -3.27
C LEU A 105 12.37 -1.65 -2.59
N THR A 106 12.42 -0.35 -2.29
CA THR A 106 13.50 0.26 -1.52
C THR A 106 13.49 -0.25 -0.08
N GLN A 107 12.32 -0.29 0.56
CA GLN A 107 12.17 -0.69 1.97
C GLN A 107 12.45 -2.19 2.19
N PHE A 108 12.06 -3.04 1.24
CA PHE A 108 12.23 -4.49 1.30
C PHE A 108 13.29 -5.00 0.32
N LYS A 109 14.33 -4.19 0.07
CA LYS A 109 15.40 -4.52 -0.89
C LYS A 109 15.99 -5.90 -0.61
N GLY A 110 15.94 -6.78 -1.61
CA GLY A 110 16.42 -8.17 -1.52
C GLY A 110 15.39 -9.19 -1.01
N SER A 111 14.37 -8.77 -0.26
CA SER A 111 13.29 -9.64 0.20
C SER A 111 12.05 -9.60 -0.69
N LEU A 112 11.89 -8.57 -1.52
CA LEU A 112 10.73 -8.38 -2.39
C LEU A 112 11.18 -8.12 -3.82
N GLU A 113 10.56 -8.80 -4.77
CA GLU A 113 10.83 -8.63 -6.20
C GLU A 113 9.53 -8.34 -6.97
N LEU A 114 9.64 -7.52 -8.02
CA LEU A 114 8.55 -7.22 -8.93
C LEU A 114 8.53 -8.27 -10.05
N ILE A 115 7.42 -8.99 -10.18
CA ILE A 115 7.25 -10.09 -11.13
C ILE A 115 6.68 -9.56 -12.45
N ASP A 116 7.27 -9.99 -13.57
CA ASP A 116 6.68 -9.75 -14.88
C ASP A 116 5.52 -10.72 -15.14
N MET A 117 4.35 -10.15 -15.40
CA MET A 117 3.12 -10.87 -15.70
C MET A 117 2.77 -10.88 -17.21
N SER A 118 3.72 -10.50 -18.09
CA SER A 118 3.55 -10.47 -19.56
C SER A 118 2.97 -11.76 -20.13
N SER A 119 3.53 -12.89 -19.69
CA SER A 119 3.18 -14.21 -20.17
C SER A 119 1.86 -14.74 -19.63
N SER A 120 1.38 -14.22 -18.50
CA SER A 120 0.21 -14.75 -17.80
C SER A 120 -1.11 -14.28 -18.40
N LEU A 121 -1.13 -13.09 -19.03
CA LEU A 121 -2.34 -12.48 -19.61
C LEU A 121 -2.06 -11.93 -21.03
N PRO A 122 -1.77 -12.80 -22.01
CA PRO A 122 -1.32 -12.35 -23.34
C PRO A 122 -2.36 -11.55 -24.13
N LYS A 123 -3.65 -11.65 -23.76
CA LYS A 123 -4.76 -10.91 -24.40
C LYS A 123 -5.02 -9.55 -23.76
N LEU A 124 -4.42 -9.25 -22.61
CA LEU A 124 -4.60 -7.99 -21.90
C LEU A 124 -3.61 -6.96 -22.44
N ILE A 125 -4.11 -5.93 -23.13
CA ILE A 125 -3.30 -4.81 -23.57
C ILE A 125 -2.99 -3.97 -22.33
N ARG A 126 -1.71 -3.70 -22.14
CA ARG A 126 -1.19 -2.98 -20.99
C ARG A 126 -0.10 -2.03 -21.44
N SER A 127 -0.02 -0.89 -20.77
CA SER A 127 1.10 0.03 -20.88
C SER A 127 2.07 -0.23 -19.75
N SER A 128 3.36 -0.02 -20.00
CA SER A 128 4.41 -0.16 -18.99
C SER A 128 4.29 0.93 -17.91
N GLY A 129 4.79 0.63 -16.71
CA GLY A 129 4.97 1.65 -15.67
C GLY A 129 5.98 2.73 -16.06
N PHE A 130 5.98 3.83 -15.30
CA PHE A 130 6.89 4.95 -15.51
C PHE A 130 8.15 4.84 -14.65
N SER A 131 9.31 5.16 -15.24
CA SER A 131 10.58 5.28 -14.50
C SER A 131 10.84 6.70 -13.99
N THR A 132 10.12 7.69 -14.51
CA THR A 132 10.29 9.11 -14.15
C THR A 132 8.94 9.78 -13.99
N TRP A 133 8.82 10.65 -13.00
CA TRP A 133 7.62 11.46 -12.76
C TRP A 133 7.97 12.71 -11.95
N LYS A 134 7.02 13.64 -11.87
CA LYS A 134 7.14 14.88 -11.11
C LYS A 134 6.08 14.94 -10.02
N VAL A 135 6.39 15.63 -8.93
CA VAL A 135 5.49 15.82 -7.80
C VAL A 135 5.02 17.28 -7.77
N ASN A 136 3.72 17.50 -7.65
CA ASN A 136 3.12 18.83 -7.51
C ASN A 136 2.91 19.19 -6.04
N ASP A 137 3.23 20.41 -5.62
CA ASP A 137 2.85 20.93 -4.31
C ASP A 137 1.50 21.65 -4.32
N LEU A 138 1.04 22.05 -3.13
CA LEU A 138 -0.21 22.79 -2.94
C LEU A 138 -0.27 24.13 -3.69
N ASP A 139 0.88 24.74 -3.98
CA ASP A 139 0.98 26.04 -4.65
C ASP A 139 1.04 25.87 -6.18
N GLY A 140 0.95 24.64 -6.68
CA GLY A 140 0.98 24.32 -8.10
C GLY A 140 2.39 24.18 -8.68
N LYS A 141 3.45 24.23 -7.86
CA LYS A 141 4.82 24.06 -8.32
C LYS A 141 5.18 22.58 -8.45
N TRP A 142 5.89 22.25 -9.52
CA TRP A 142 6.31 20.90 -9.84
C TRP A 142 7.80 20.71 -9.53
N TYR A 143 8.13 19.56 -8.94
CA TYR A 143 9.50 19.17 -8.59
C TYR A 143 9.82 17.82 -9.21
N SER A 144 11.03 17.68 -9.77
CA SER A 144 11.49 16.42 -10.36
C SER A 144 12.26 15.56 -9.37
N SER A 145 12.81 16.19 -8.33
CA SER A 145 13.57 15.52 -7.25
C SER A 145 13.20 16.08 -5.88
N PHE A 146 13.47 15.29 -4.83
CA PHE A 146 13.24 15.71 -3.44
C PHE A 146 14.17 16.86 -3.00
N ASP A 147 15.31 17.03 -3.66
CA ASP A 147 16.30 18.05 -3.31
C ASP A 147 15.86 19.47 -3.73
N GLU A 148 15.07 19.57 -4.80
CA GLU A 148 14.45 20.82 -5.26
C GLU A 148 13.34 21.33 -4.31
N VAL A 149 12.84 20.47 -3.42
CA VAL A 149 11.71 20.79 -2.54
C VAL A 149 12.16 21.74 -1.41
N PRO A 150 11.52 22.91 -1.24
CA PRO A 150 11.80 23.83 -0.14
C PRO A 150 11.66 23.15 1.24
N LYS A 151 12.52 23.52 2.20
CA LYS A 151 12.59 22.88 3.54
C LYS A 151 11.23 22.86 4.27
N ASN A 152 10.41 23.90 4.12
CA ASN A 152 9.07 24.00 4.72
C ASN A 152 8.05 23.01 4.11
N ARG A 153 8.29 22.51 2.89
CA ARG A 153 7.39 21.59 2.17
C ARG A 153 7.82 20.12 2.26
N LYS A 154 9.09 19.84 2.61
CA LYS A 154 9.62 18.46 2.73
C LYS A 154 8.85 17.55 3.69
N LYS A 155 8.17 18.11 4.70
CA LYS A 155 7.28 17.33 5.60
C LYS A 155 6.03 16.80 4.90
N LYS A 156 5.48 17.57 3.94
CA LYS A 156 4.24 17.21 3.20
C LYS A 156 4.54 16.38 1.96
N LEU A 157 5.72 16.54 1.38
CA LEU A 157 6.19 15.80 0.21
C LEU A 157 7.38 14.93 0.62
N PRO A 158 7.14 13.75 1.23
CA PRO A 158 8.22 12.84 1.64
C PRO A 158 9.04 12.36 0.44
N LYS A 159 10.30 11.98 0.70
CA LYS A 159 11.23 11.47 -0.31
C LYS A 159 10.66 10.26 -1.09
N SER A 160 9.80 9.45 -0.47
CA SER A 160 9.15 8.29 -1.08
C SER A 160 8.20 8.61 -2.25
N MET A 161 7.77 9.88 -2.39
CA MET A 161 6.95 10.31 -3.53
C MET A 161 7.76 10.53 -4.80
N PHE A 162 9.09 10.58 -4.72
CA PHE A 162 9.98 10.92 -5.83
C PHE A 162 10.63 9.66 -6.41
N PRO A 163 11.00 9.65 -7.70
CA PRO A 163 11.80 8.58 -8.27
C PRO A 163 13.12 8.44 -7.50
N PRO A 164 13.48 7.22 -7.05
CA PRO A 164 14.78 6.99 -6.43
C PRO A 164 15.91 6.97 -7.48
N GLU A 165 17.14 7.23 -7.07
CA GLU A 165 18.30 7.22 -7.98
C GLU A 165 18.50 5.87 -8.66
N ASN A 166 18.19 4.78 -7.96
CA ASN A 166 18.31 3.41 -8.44
C ASN A 166 17.01 2.87 -9.08
N VAL A 167 16.16 3.76 -9.62
CA VAL A 167 14.86 3.37 -10.20
C VAL A 167 14.96 2.33 -11.32
N ASN A 168 16.06 2.35 -12.08
CA ASN A 168 16.29 1.41 -13.18
C ASN A 168 16.47 -0.03 -12.70
N ASP A 169 16.94 -0.24 -11.47
CA ASP A 169 17.12 -1.57 -10.88
C ASP A 169 15.78 -2.22 -10.48
N PHE A 170 14.72 -1.42 -10.39
CA PHE A 170 13.41 -1.88 -9.91
C PHE A 170 12.51 -2.43 -11.01
N HIS A 171 12.92 -2.31 -12.28
CA HIS A 171 12.16 -2.80 -13.43
C HIS A 171 10.68 -2.37 -13.41
N LEU A 172 10.42 -1.09 -13.17
CA LEU A 172 9.06 -0.53 -13.08
C LEU A 172 8.25 -0.70 -14.38
N ASP A 173 8.91 -1.03 -15.50
CA ASP A 173 8.28 -1.44 -16.75
C ASP A 173 7.38 -2.67 -16.60
N ARG A 174 7.63 -3.51 -15.58
CA ARG A 174 6.80 -4.70 -15.25
C ARG A 174 5.46 -4.34 -14.63
N CYS A 175 5.30 -3.12 -14.12
CA CYS A 175 4.00 -2.63 -13.66
C CYS A 175 3.04 -2.50 -14.84
N MET A 176 1.76 -2.76 -14.59
CA MET A 176 0.73 -2.81 -15.62
C MET A 176 -0.22 -1.63 -15.47
N ARG A 177 -0.23 -0.75 -16.47
CA ARG A 177 -1.22 0.32 -16.60
C ARG A 177 -2.28 -0.09 -17.61
N LEU A 178 -3.52 -0.20 -17.14
CA LEU A 178 -4.69 -0.49 -17.97
C LEU A 178 -5.37 0.84 -18.30
N LEU A 179 -5.30 1.22 -19.59
CA LEU A 179 -5.80 2.51 -20.04
C LEU A 179 -7.14 2.34 -20.77
N PRO A 180 -8.16 3.16 -20.47
CA PRO A 180 -9.49 3.05 -21.05
C PRO A 180 -9.53 3.02 -22.58
N HIS A 181 -8.66 3.80 -23.23
CA HIS A 181 -8.65 3.91 -24.69
C HIS A 181 -8.05 2.69 -25.40
N GLN A 182 -7.40 1.76 -24.67
CA GLN A 182 -6.76 0.60 -25.27
C GLN A 182 -7.74 -0.56 -25.47
N GLN A 183 -8.70 -0.76 -24.55
CA GLN A 183 -9.62 -1.90 -24.57
C GLN A 183 -11.03 -1.59 -24.03
N ASP A 184 -11.44 -0.31 -24.03
CA ASP A 184 -12.73 0.15 -23.48
C ASP A 184 -13.00 -0.29 -22.03
N THR A 185 -11.95 -0.26 -21.20
CA THR A 185 -12.01 -0.62 -19.78
C THR A 185 -12.06 0.61 -18.87
N GLY A 186 -12.19 0.38 -17.57
CA GLY A 186 -11.80 1.38 -16.58
C GLY A 186 -10.29 1.58 -16.55
N GLY A 187 -9.85 2.70 -15.96
CA GLY A 187 -8.45 2.95 -15.65
C GLY A 187 -8.00 2.19 -14.42
N PHE A 188 -6.89 1.47 -14.52
CA PHE A 188 -6.38 0.66 -13.43
C PHE A 188 -4.85 0.56 -13.46
N PHE A 189 -4.25 0.35 -12.30
CA PHE A 189 -2.84 0.06 -12.12
C PHE A 189 -2.67 -1.21 -11.31
N VAL A 190 -1.75 -2.07 -11.73
CA VAL A 190 -1.44 -3.33 -11.05
C VAL A 190 0.07 -3.56 -10.98
N ALA A 191 0.56 -3.91 -9.80
CA ALA A 191 1.91 -4.39 -9.57
C ALA A 191 1.85 -5.73 -8.82
N VAL A 192 2.64 -6.72 -9.26
CA VAL A 192 2.68 -8.05 -8.64
C VAL A 192 4.04 -8.28 -8.03
N PHE A 193 4.07 -8.56 -6.74
CA PHE A 193 5.27 -8.81 -5.98
C PHE A 193 5.35 -10.27 -5.56
N GLN A 194 6.57 -10.80 -5.49
CA GLN A 194 6.88 -12.07 -4.85
C GLN A 194 7.89 -11.82 -3.73
N LYS A 195 7.66 -12.46 -2.58
CA LYS A 195 8.56 -12.35 -1.44
C LYS A 195 9.61 -13.45 -1.51
N SER A 196 10.86 -13.05 -1.66
CA SER A 196 11.98 -13.96 -1.72
C SER A 196 12.17 -14.67 -0.37
N PRO A 197 12.40 -16.00 -0.36
CA PRO A 197 12.66 -16.74 0.88
C PRO A 197 14.01 -16.40 1.52
N LYS A 198 14.87 -15.63 0.82
CA LYS A 198 16.30 -15.52 1.15
C LYS A 198 16.65 -14.47 2.21
N LEU A 199 15.74 -13.61 2.66
CA LEU A 199 16.08 -12.51 3.59
C LEU A 199 14.94 -12.25 4.60
N LYS A 200 15.22 -12.49 5.89
CA LYS A 200 14.35 -12.06 7.00
C LYS A 200 14.26 -10.52 6.96
N PRO A 201 13.06 -9.92 7.11
CA PRO A 201 12.94 -8.47 7.11
C PRO A 201 13.77 -7.86 8.24
N ALA A 202 14.48 -6.77 7.94
CA ALA A 202 15.20 -6.00 8.94
C ALA A 202 14.25 -5.64 10.09
N LYS A 203 14.62 -5.96 11.33
CA LYS A 203 13.82 -5.66 12.52
C LYS A 203 13.57 -4.15 12.56
N THR A 204 12.31 -3.73 12.48
CA THR A 204 11.90 -2.36 12.78
C THR A 204 12.11 -2.13 14.27
N SER A 205 13.15 -1.39 14.63
CA SER A 205 13.36 -0.90 15.99
C SER A 205 12.29 0.13 16.32
N ASN A 206 11.28 -0.27 17.09
CA ASN A 206 10.44 0.60 17.92
C ASN A 206 9.74 -0.30 18.94
N ASP A 207 10.53 -0.84 19.87
CA ASP A 207 10.04 -1.15 21.21
C ASP A 207 10.37 0.06 22.07
N SER A 208 9.39 0.96 22.21
CA SER A 208 9.41 1.98 23.25
C SER A 208 8.86 1.31 24.51
N GLU A 209 9.78 0.89 25.37
CA GLU A 209 9.54 0.42 26.72
C GLU A 209 8.82 1.53 27.50
N MET A 210 7.52 1.35 27.78
CA MET A 210 6.81 2.12 28.80
C MET A 210 7.23 1.60 30.17
N VAL A 211 8.23 2.24 30.77
CA VAL A 211 8.51 2.10 32.20
C VAL A 211 7.59 3.06 32.96
N LEU A 212 6.63 2.50 33.69
CA LEU A 212 5.86 3.21 34.71
C LEU A 212 6.72 3.27 35.98
N ASP A 213 7.35 4.42 36.24
CA ASP A 213 7.93 4.68 37.56
C ASP A 213 6.81 5.01 38.55
N SER A 214 6.58 4.07 39.47
CA SER A 214 5.87 4.29 40.71
C SER A 214 6.85 4.82 41.75
N GLU A 215 6.93 6.13 41.94
CA GLU A 215 7.59 6.72 43.11
C GLU A 215 6.57 6.98 44.23
N SER A 216 6.71 6.18 45.28
CA SER A 216 6.23 6.45 46.63
C SER A 216 6.89 7.70 47.20
N LYS A 217 6.12 8.73 47.55
CA LYS A 217 6.58 9.80 48.43
C LYS A 217 6.17 9.50 49.87
N SER A 218 7.19 9.23 50.67
CA SER A 218 7.24 9.49 52.10
C SER A 218 7.39 11.01 52.30
N ASP A 219 6.47 11.60 53.07
CA ASP A 219 6.62 12.75 53.99
C ASP A 219 5.25 13.39 54.26
#